data_AF-A0A0G9MUW7-F1
#
_entry.id   AF-A0A0G9MUW7-F1
#
_cell.length_a   1.000
_cell.length_b   1.000
_cell.length_c   1.000
_cell.angle_alpha   90.00
_cell.angle_beta   90.00
_cell.angle_gamma   90.00
#
_symmetry.space_group_name_H-M   'P 1'
#
loop_
_entity.id
_entity.type
_entity.pdbx_description
1 polymer ?
#
loop_
_entity_poly.entity_id
_entity_poly.type
_entity_poly.pdbx_seq_one_letter_code
_entity_poly.pdbx_strand_id
1 'polypeptide(L)'
;MPVVRKTITLSDTQDAFIKAQIRRGAFINDSEYIRDLVRRDQEAQDKLANLRDAIAEGLTGGISERTLDEIWGDAERRAADA
;
A
#
# COMPACT_ATOMS: atom_id res chain seq x y z
N MET A 1 6.91 -18.30 -8.71
CA MET A 1 6.14 -17.73 -9.85
C MET A 1 7.06 -17.58 -11.05
N PRO A 2 6.60 -17.84 -12.28
CA PRO A 2 7.41 -17.63 -13.47
C PRO A 2 7.75 -16.14 -13.64
N VAL A 3 9.00 -15.85 -14.02
CA VAL A 3 9.45 -14.48 -14.32
C VAL A 3 9.28 -14.24 -15.82
N VAL A 4 8.60 -13.17 -16.19
CA VAL A 4 8.44 -12.75 -17.59
C VAL A 4 9.45 -11.66 -17.90
N ARG A 5 10.27 -11.86 -18.94
CA ARG A 5 11.24 -10.86 -19.40
C ARG A 5 10.51 -9.69 -20.08
N LYS A 6 10.90 -8.46 -19.73
CA LYS A 6 10.41 -7.23 -20.36
C LYS A 6 11.59 -6.38 -20.78
N THR A 7 11.49 -5.74 -21.95
CA THR A 7 12.40 -4.66 -22.36
C THR A 7 11.78 -3.34 -21.93
N ILE A 8 12.55 -2.51 -21.23
CA ILE A 8 12.10 -1.20 -20.75
C ILE A 8 13.14 -0.15 -21.13
N THR A 9 12.69 1.06 -21.39
CA THR A 9 13.56 2.21 -21.65
C THR A 9 13.47 3.15 -20.45
N LEU A 10 14.62 3.55 -19.93
CA LEU A 10 14.76 4.45 -18.81
C LEU A 10 15.68 5.61 -19.20
N SER A 11 15.54 6.75 -18.55
CA SER A 11 16.49 7.85 -18.73
C SER A 11 17.85 7.51 -18.11
N ASP A 12 18.91 8.18 -18.58
CA ASP A 12 20.25 8.05 -17.99
C ASP A 12 20.26 8.36 -16.49
N THR A 13 19.43 9.31 -16.06
CA THR A 13 19.27 9.66 -14.64
C THR A 13 18.63 8.55 -13.82
N GLN A 14 17.67 7.81 -14.39
CA GLN A 14 17.04 6.67 -13.75
C GLN A 14 18.00 5.48 -13.68
N ASP A 15 18.73 5.18 -14.75
CA ASP A 15 19.77 4.14 -14.76
C ASP A 15 20.85 4.41 -13.70
N ALA A 16 21.37 5.64 -13.64
CA ALA A 16 22.37 6.03 -12.64
C ALA A 16 21.85 5.85 -11.20
N PHE A 17 20.57 6.16 -10.97
CA PHE A 17 19.92 5.95 -9.69
C PHE A 17 19.81 4.47 -9.33
N ILE A 18 19.34 3.62 -10.25
CA ILE A 18 19.22 2.17 -10.05
C ILE A 18 20.59 1.56 -9.72
N LYS A 19 21.63 1.92 -10.49
CA LYS A 19 23.00 1.47 -10.23
C LYS A 19 23.52 1.92 -8.88
N ALA A 20 23.10 3.09 -8.37
CA ALA A 20 23.46 3.52 -7.02
C ALA A 20 22.82 2.65 -5.93
N GLN A 21 21.58 2.19 -6.13
CA GLN A 21 20.93 1.25 -5.20
C GLN A 21 21.65 -0.11 -5.17
N ILE A 22 22.08 -0.59 -6.34
CA ILE A 22 22.85 -1.84 -6.47
C ILE A 22 24.22 -1.70 -5.79
N ARG A 23 24.95 -0.60 -6.04
CA ARG A 23 26.26 -0.35 -5.39
C ARG A 23 26.18 -0.27 -3.87
N ARG A 24 25.04 0.15 -3.31
CA ARG A 24 24.80 0.17 -1.86
C ARG A 24 24.54 -1.23 -1.27
N GLY A 25 24.46 -2.27 -2.11
CA GLY A 25 24.18 -3.64 -1.70
C GLY A 25 22.71 -3.91 -1.40
N ALA A 26 21.81 -2.98 -1.71
CA ALA A 26 20.37 -3.17 -1.49
C ALA A 26 19.74 -4.14 -2.50
N PHE A 27 20.36 -4.28 -3.69
CA PHE A 27 19.88 -5.12 -4.80
C PHE A 27 21.06 -5.69 -5.57
N ILE A 28 20.90 -6.86 -6.17
CA ILE A 28 21.95 -7.54 -6.95
C ILE A 28 21.92 -7.16 -8.44
N ASN A 29 20.78 -6.70 -8.94
CA ASN A 29 20.62 -6.26 -10.34
C ASN A 29 19.39 -5.35 -10.54
N ASP A 30 19.32 -4.76 -11.74
CA ASP A 30 18.26 -3.84 -12.15
C ASP A 30 16.87 -4.48 -12.05
N SER A 31 16.73 -5.73 -12.50
CA SER A 31 15.45 -6.44 -12.50
C SER A 31 14.92 -6.69 -11.09
N GLU A 32 15.78 -6.81 -10.09
CA GLU A 32 15.38 -6.91 -8.69
C GLU A 32 14.86 -5.58 -8.17
N TYR A 33 15.59 -4.49 -8.41
CA TYR A 33 15.16 -3.15 -8.02
C TYR A 33 13.82 -2.78 -8.68
N ILE A 34 13.65 -3.05 -9.97
CA ILE A 34 12.40 -2.75 -10.69
C ILE A 34 11.23 -3.57 -10.15
N ARG A 35 11.43 -4.85 -9.85
CA ARG A 35 10.38 -5.68 -9.22
C ARG A 35 9.98 -5.16 -7.85
N ASP A 36 10.96 -4.74 -7.06
CA ASP A 36 10.71 -4.15 -5.74
C ASP A 36 9.93 -2.83 -5.86
N LEU A 37 10.29 -1.98 -6.81
CA LEU A 37 9.57 -0.73 -7.11
C LEU A 37 8.12 -0.99 -7.50
N VAL A 38 7.87 -1.96 -8.40
CA VAL A 38 6.52 -2.34 -8.81
C VAL A 38 5.71 -2.88 -7.63
N ARG A 39 6.31 -3.70 -6.76
CA ARG A 39 5.64 -4.22 -5.56
C ARG A 39 5.23 -3.09 -4.62
N ARG A 40 6.12 -2.12 -4.37
CA ARG A 40 5.81 -0.96 -3.53
C ARG A 40 4.69 -0.10 -4.11
N ASP A 41 4.67 0.08 -5.43
CA ASP A 41 3.59 0.79 -6.12
C ASP A 41 2.26 0.04 -5.97
N GLN A 42 2.23 -1.27 -6.19
CA GLN A 42 1.04 -2.11 -5.98
C GLN A 42 0.53 -2.00 -4.54
N GLU A 43 1.41 -2.15 -3.54
CA GLU A 43 1.03 -2.01 -2.13
C GLU A 43 0.47 -0.63 -1.79
N ALA A 44 0.98 0.43 -2.41
CA ALA A 44 0.46 1.78 -2.23
C ALA A 44 -0.91 1.96 -2.90
N GLN A 45 -1.09 1.43 -4.11
CA GLN A 45 -2.38 1.46 -4.81
C GLN A 45 -3.44 0.66 -4.05
N ASP A 46 -3.10 -0.52 -3.54
CA ASP A 46 -4.02 -1.37 -2.77
C ASP A 46 -4.45 -0.67 -1.48
N LYS A 47 -3.52 -0.05 -0.74
CA LYS A 47 -3.84 0.75 0.44
C LYS A 47 -4.76 1.92 0.12
N LEU A 48 -4.53 2.60 -1.00
CA LEU A 48 -5.36 3.72 -1.43
C LEU A 48 -6.76 3.25 -1.85
N ALA A 49 -6.87 2.13 -2.55
CA ALA A 49 -8.14 1.53 -2.92
C ALA A 49 -8.94 1.16 -1.67
N ASN A 50 -8.33 0.43 -0.73
CA ASN A 50 -8.98 0.06 0.53
C ASN A 50 -9.47 1.29 1.32
N LEU A 51 -8.67 2.37 1.36
CA LEU A 51 -9.08 3.61 2.01
C LEU A 51 -10.29 4.25 1.31
N ARG A 52 -10.29 4.29 -0.02
CA ARG A 52 -11.42 4.83 -0.79
C ARG A 52 -12.69 4.03 -0.58
N ASP A 53 -12.58 2.71 -0.53
CA ASP A 53 -13.72 1.82 -0.31
C ASP A 53 -14.30 2.02 1.10
N ALA A 54 -13.45 2.10 2.12
CA ALA A 54 -13.89 2.38 3.50
C ALA A 54 -14.58 3.76 3.62
N ILE A 55 -14.08 4.78 2.92
CA ILE A 55 -14.73 6.10 2.88
C ILE A 55 -16.08 6.02 2.16
N ALA A 56 -16.15 5.33 1.02
CA ALA A 56 -17.38 5.17 0.26
C ALA A 56 -18.45 4.42 1.07
N GLU A 57 -18.06 3.37 1.80
CA GLU A 57 -18.94 2.67 2.74
C GLU A 57 -19.48 3.61 3.82
N GLY A 58 -18.59 4.38 4.47
CA GLY A 58 -18.98 5.34 5.51
C GLY A 58 -19.92 6.44 5.00
N LEU A 59 -19.68 6.95 3.78
CA LEU A 59 -20.55 7.95 3.16
C LEU A 59 -21.92 7.36 2.78
N THR A 60 -21.97 6.10 2.34
CA THR A 60 -23.22 5.42 1.99
C THR A 60 -24.04 5.05 3.24
N GLY A 61 -23.38 4.81 4.37
CA GLY A 61 -24.00 4.51 5.65
C GLY A 61 -24.76 5.68 6.30
N GLY A 62 -24.62 6.90 5.78
CA GLY A 62 -25.27 8.09 6.32
C GLY A 62 -24.67 8.58 7.64
N ILE A 63 -25.27 9.62 8.21
CA ILE A 63 -24.80 10.22 9.47
C ILE A 63 -25.35 9.42 10.65
N SER A 64 -24.47 8.99 11.54
CA SER A 64 -24.88 8.33 12.77
C SER A 64 -25.43 9.35 13.79
N GLU A 65 -26.53 9.00 14.44
CA GLU A 65 -27.07 9.77 15.57
C GLU A 65 -26.41 9.41 16.91
N ARG A 66 -25.51 8.41 16.92
CA ARG A 66 -24.86 7.95 18.15
C ARG A 66 -23.87 8.99 18.66
N THR A 67 -23.93 9.21 19.97
CA THR A 67 -22.95 10.02 20.71
C THR A 67 -21.66 9.26 20.94
N LEU A 68 -20.59 9.97 21.28
CA LEU A 68 -19.28 9.38 21.58
C LEU A 68 -19.36 8.40 22.77
N ASP A 69 -20.10 8.75 23.82
CA ASP A 69 -20.26 7.91 25.01
C ASP A 69 -20.96 6.59 24.69
N GLU A 70 -21.98 6.63 23.83
CA GLU A 70 -22.70 5.43 23.36
C GLU A 70 -21.83 4.53 22.49
N ILE A 71 -20.90 5.11 21.70
CA ILE A 71 -19.94 4.34 20.91
C ILE A 71 -18.91 3.68 21.83
N TRP A 72 -18.38 4.44 22.79
CA TRP A 72 -17.36 3.97 23.72
C TRP A 72 -17.88 2.84 24.61
N GLY A 73 -19.04 3.02 25.24
CA GLY A 73 -19.63 2.00 26.10
C GLY A 73 -20.01 0.72 25.34
N ASP A 74 -20.28 0.83 24.03
CA ASP A 74 -20.53 -0.35 23.18
C ASP A 74 -19.25 -1.09 22.81
N ALA A 75 -18.15 -0.38 22.57
CA ALA A 75 -16.85 -0.99 22.34
C ALA A 75 -16.34 -1.75 23.57
N GLU A 76 -16.52 -1.19 24.78
CA GLU A 76 -16.13 -1.84 26.04
C GLU A 76 -16.91 -3.15 26.28
N ARG A 77 -18.23 -3.16 26.01
CA ARG A 77 -19.05 -4.38 26.12
C ARG A 77 -18.55 -5.47 25.17
N ARG A 78 -18.35 -5.14 23.89
CA ARG A 78 -17.85 -6.10 22.89
C ARG A 78 -16.48 -6.66 23.25
N ALA A 79 -15.61 -5.86 23.86
CA ALA A 79 -14.29 -6.29 24.29
C ALA A 79 -14.34 -7.19 25.54
N ALA A 80 -15.32 -7.00 26.43
CA ALA A 80 -15.53 -7.87 27.60
C ALA A 80 -16.15 -9.22 27.22
N ASP A 81 -16.89 -9.27 26.11
CA ASP A 81 -17.57 -10.46 25.59
C ASP A 81 -16.68 -11.32 24.65
N ALA A 82 -15.48 -10.86 24.30
CA ALA A 82 -14.52 -11.51 23.38
C ALA A 82 -13.41 -12.26 24.12
#